data_AF-W6NHR9-F1
#
_entry.id   AF-W6NHR9-F1
#
_cell.length_a   1.000
_cell.length_b   1.000
_cell.length_c   1.000
_cell.angle_alpha   90.00
_cell.angle_beta   90.00
_cell.angle_gamma   90.00
#
_symmetry.space_group_name_H-M   'P 1'
#
loop_
_entity.id
_entity.type
_entity.pdbx_description
1 polymer ?
#
loop_
_entity_poly.entity_id
_entity_poly.type
_entity_poly.pdbx_seq_one_letter_code
_entity_poly.pdbx_strand_id
1 'polypeptide(L)'
;RNVFLMLYPNGTVWVNYRVNVKGPCAMSLELFPLDIQECFLIYESFNYNNQEVQMRWAEDSPYPVVTMTPIVLPDFDLIKISPTLVN
;
A
#
# COMPACT_ATOMS: atom_id res chain seq x y z
N ARG A 1 9.86 13.72 10.95
CA ARG A 1 10.00 12.59 10.01
C ARG A 1 10.37 11.40 10.88
N ASN A 2 9.47 10.43 11.04
CA ASN A 2 9.64 9.35 12.01
C ASN A 2 10.00 8.08 11.24
N VAL A 3 11.23 7.62 11.43
CA VAL A 3 11.78 6.43 10.78
C VAL A 3 12.35 5.54 11.87
N PHE A 4 11.95 4.27 11.87
CA PHE A 4 12.57 3.24 12.69
C PHE A 4 13.45 2.37 11.79
N LEU A 5 14.67 2.10 12.22
CA LEU A 5 15.63 1.26 11.52
C LEU A 5 16.21 0.23 12.50
N MET A 6 16.19 -1.03 12.11
CA MET A 6 16.75 -2.15 12.87
C MET A 6 17.68 -2.98 11.99
N LEU A 7 18.85 -3.32 12.54
CA LEU A 7 19.84 -4.18 11.90
C LEU A 7 19.84 -5.53 12.60
N TYR A 8 19.63 -6.60 11.84
CA TYR A 8 19.73 -7.96 12.33
C TYR A 8 21.17 -8.49 12.19
N PRO A 9 21.60 -9.45 13.05
CA PRO A 9 22.96 -10.00 12.98
C PRO A 9 23.32 -10.68 11.65
N ASN A 10 22.33 -11.13 10.89
CA ASN A 10 22.50 -11.73 9.56
C ASN A 10 22.66 -10.67 8.43
N GLY A 11 22.65 -9.38 8.75
CA GLY A 11 22.74 -8.28 7.79
C GLY A 11 21.40 -7.81 7.21
N THR A 12 20.27 -8.39 7.61
CA THR A 12 18.95 -7.89 7.21
C THR A 12 18.68 -6.53 7.86
N VAL A 13 18.10 -5.61 7.08
CA VAL A 13 17.69 -4.28 7.55
C VAL A 13 16.18 -4.19 7.53
N TRP A 14 15.58 -3.86 8.67
CA TRP A 14 14.16 -3.52 8.74
C TRP A 14 14.01 -2.01 8.85
N VAL A 15 13.19 -1.45 7.97
CA VAL A 15 12.85 -0.03 7.99
C VAL A 15 11.34 0.13 8.08
N ASN A 16 10.89 0.98 8.99
CA ASN A 16 9.49 1.35 9.15
C ASN A 16 9.33 2.86 9.02
N TYR A 17 8.42 3.27 8.13
CA TYR A 17 8.12 4.67 7.85
C TYR A 17 6.67 4.97 8.21
N ARG A 18 6.44 6.08 8.93
CA ARG A 18 5.10 6.67 9.01
C ARG A 18 4.97 7.75 7.93
N VAL A 19 4.18 7.46 6.91
CA VAL A 19 3.93 8.35 5.78
C VAL A 19 2.46 8.77 5.74
N ASN A 20 2.21 9.99 5.25
CA ASN A 20 0.89 10.42 4.81
C ASN A 20 0.96 10.53 3.29
N VAL A 21 0.16 9.72 2.59
CA VAL A 21 0.21 9.61 1.13
C VAL A 21 -1.09 10.12 0.53
N LYS A 22 -0.97 10.85 -0.57
CA LYS A 22 -2.10 11.26 -1.41
C LYS A 22 -1.82 10.76 -2.81
N GLY A 23 -2.49 9.67 -3.18
CA GLY A 23 -2.42 9.09 -4.52
C GLY A 23 -3.53 9.61 -5.42
N PRO A 24 -3.38 9.51 -6.74
CA PRO A 24 -4.49 9.69 -7.66
C PRO A 24 -5.50 8.54 -7.51
N CYS A 25 -6.79 8.84 -7.64
CA CYS A 25 -7.82 7.84 -7.86
C CYS A 25 -8.73 8.32 -9.00
N ALA A 26 -8.79 7.54 -10.07
CA ALA A 26 -9.63 7.82 -11.22
C ALA A 26 -11.02 7.25 -10.95
N MET A 27 -11.99 8.14 -10.67
CA MET A 27 -13.36 7.75 -10.36
C MET A 27 -14.25 7.77 -11.60
N SER A 28 -15.12 6.77 -11.74
CA SER A 28 -16.17 6.75 -12.76
C SER A 28 -17.51 7.10 -12.11
N LEU A 29 -18.08 8.26 -12.45
CA LEU A 29 -19.28 8.81 -11.81
C LEU A 29 -20.55 8.62 -12.65
N GLU A 30 -20.54 7.65 -13.58
CA GLU A 30 -21.66 7.38 -14.49
C GLU A 30 -22.94 6.96 -13.74
N LEU A 31 -22.78 6.33 -12.56
CA LEU A 31 -23.87 5.80 -11.75
C LEU A 31 -24.07 6.56 -10.43
N PHE A 32 -23.55 7.78 -10.31
CA PHE A 32 -23.67 8.57 -9.08
C PHE A 32 -25.14 8.70 -8.62
N PRO A 33 -25.47 8.52 -7.32
CA PRO A 33 -24.57 8.24 -6.18
C PRO A 33 -24.43 6.73 -5.84
N LEU A 34 -24.84 5.84 -6.75
CA LEU A 34 -24.91 4.38 -6.56
C LEU A 34 -23.76 3.67 -7.30
N ASP A 35 -22.59 4.28 -7.28
CA ASP A 35 -21.37 3.86 -7.95
C ASP A 35 -20.41 3.11 -7.02
N ILE A 36 -19.53 2.30 -7.60
CA ILE A 36 -18.44 1.62 -6.88
C ILE A 36 -17.13 2.19 -7.43
N GLN A 37 -16.26 2.62 -6.53
CA GLN A 37 -14.97 3.21 -6.87
C GLN A 37 -13.82 2.27 -6.52
N GLU A 38 -12.94 2.02 -7.49
CA GLU A 38 -11.70 1.27 -7.31
C GLU A 38 -10.50 2.23 -7.35
N CYS A 39 -9.77 2.32 -6.24
CA CYS A 39 -8.58 3.15 -6.14
C CYS A 39 -7.33 2.29 -5.96
N PHE A 40 -6.25 2.66 -6.65
CA PHE A 40 -4.98 1.95 -6.59
C PHE A 40 -3.92 2.81 -5.90
N LEU A 41 -3.18 2.19 -4.99
CA LEU A 41 -1.97 2.76 -4.42
C LEU A 41 -0.78 1.89 -4.84
N ILE A 42 0.03 2.41 -5.77
CA ILE A 42 1.17 1.70 -6.34
C ILE A 42 2.42 2.16 -5.60
N TYR A 43 3.18 1.21 -5.06
CA TYR A 43 4.47 1.46 -4.44
C TYR A 43 5.56 0.88 -5.33
N GLU A 44 6.43 1.76 -5.84
CA GLU A 44 7.46 1.39 -6.81
C GLU A 44 8.80 2.05 -6.46
N SER A 45 9.87 1.41 -6.95
CA SER A 45 11.19 2.00 -6.95
C SER A 45 11.28 3.04 -8.07
N PHE A 46 11.68 4.26 -7.72
CA PHE A 46 11.82 5.34 -8.70
C PHE A 46 13.14 5.24 -9.50
N ASN A 47 14.23 4.85 -8.85
CA ASN A 47 15.58 4.92 -9.45
C ASN A 47 16.12 3.56 -9.93
N TYR A 48 15.63 2.46 -9.35
CA TYR A 48 16.15 1.12 -9.62
C TYR A 48 15.11 0.29 -10.35
N ASN A 49 15.59 -0.50 -11.32
CA ASN A 49 14.75 -1.43 -12.07
C ASN A 49 14.54 -2.76 -11.33
N ASN A 50 13.71 -3.64 -11.89
CA ASN A 50 13.40 -4.96 -11.32
C ASN A 50 14.59 -5.95 -11.30
N GLN A 51 15.70 -5.68 -12.00
CA GLN A 51 16.92 -6.49 -11.93
C GLN A 51 17.79 -6.08 -10.74
N GLU A 52 17.68 -4.83 -10.28
CA GLU A 52 18.43 -4.28 -9.16
C GLU A 52 17.67 -4.37 -7.84
N VAL A 53 16.37 -4.03 -7.85
CA VAL A 53 15.51 -4.05 -6.66
C VAL A 53 14.21 -4.75 -6.98
N GLN A 54 13.98 -5.90 -6.33
CA GLN A 54 12.72 -6.63 -6.39
C GLN A 54 11.89 -6.34 -5.15
N MET A 55 10.72 -5.75 -5.34
CA MET A 55 9.79 -5.44 -4.27
C MET A 55 8.77 -6.56 -4.18
N ARG A 56 8.59 -7.12 -2.97
CA ARG A 56 7.63 -8.21 -2.71
C ARG A 56 6.88 -7.93 -1.42
N TRP A 57 5.63 -8.36 -1.39
CA TRP A 57 4.89 -8.47 -0.13
C TRP A 57 5.54 -9.56 0.74
N ALA A 58 5.50 -9.40 2.06
CA ALA A 58 6.10 -10.37 2.98
C ALA A 58 5.39 -11.73 2.86
N GLU A 59 6.12 -12.76 2.45
CA GLU A 59 5.59 -14.12 2.20
C GLU A 59 5.12 -14.79 3.49
N ASP A 60 5.73 -14.43 4.62
CA ASP A 60 5.43 -15.00 5.94
C ASP A 60 4.10 -14.49 6.52
N SER A 61 3.46 -13.51 5.89
CA SER A 61 2.17 -12.97 6.32
C SER A 61 1.06 -13.26 5.30
N PRO A 62 -0.03 -13.94 5.70
CA PRO A 62 -1.20 -14.11 4.82
C PRO A 62 -1.89 -12.76 4.52
N TYR A 63 -1.61 -11.71 5.31
CA TYR A 63 -2.17 -10.37 5.15
C TYR A 63 -1.04 -9.33 5.17
N PRO A 64 -0.42 -9.04 4.01
CA PRO A 64 0.71 -8.10 3.96
C PRO A 64 0.28 -6.64 4.08
N VAL A 65 -1.01 -6.34 3.87
CA VAL A 65 -1.62 -5.03 4.09
C VAL A 65 -2.68 -5.18 5.18
N VAL A 66 -2.46 -4.51 6.30
CA VAL A 66 -3.34 -4.55 7.47
C VAL A 66 -3.68 -3.14 7.93
N THR A 67 -4.92 -2.97 8.37
CA THR A 67 -5.38 -1.73 8.98
C THR A 67 -5.20 -1.83 10.50
N MET A 68 -4.52 -0.84 11.10
CA MET A 68 -4.35 -0.81 12.57
C MET A 68 -5.66 -0.44 13.28
N THR A 69 -6.51 0.34 12.62
CA THR A 69 -7.82 0.76 13.09
C THR A 69 -8.81 0.69 11.92
N PRO A 70 -10.13 0.53 12.19
CA PRO A 70 -11.14 0.63 11.15
C PRO A 70 -11.03 1.95 10.39
N ILE A 71 -11.05 1.88 9.06
CA ILE A 71 -11.07 3.06 8.20
C ILE A 71 -12.52 3.48 8.04
N VAL A 72 -12.84 4.70 8.47
CA VAL A 72 -14.17 5.31 8.31
C VAL A 72 -14.01 6.48 7.35
N LEU A 73 -14.74 6.44 6.24
CA LEU A 73 -14.80 7.53 5.28
C LEU A 73 -16.16 8.23 5.40
N PRO A 74 -16.25 9.54 5.18
CA PRO A 74 -17.49 10.29 5.36
C PRO A 74 -18.56 9.94 4.31
N ASP A 75 -18.14 9.71 3.06
CA ASP A 75 -19.05 9.57 1.91
C ASP A 75 -18.99 8.17 1.25
N PHE A 76 -18.10 7.29 1.71
CA PHE A 76 -17.86 5.99 1.09
C PHE A 76 -17.80 4.88 2.15
N ASP A 77 -18.21 3.67 1.76
CA ASP A 77 -17.97 2.46 2.54
C ASP A 77 -16.79 1.68 1.95
N LEU A 78 -15.82 1.33 2.79
CA LEU A 78 -14.66 0.56 2.36
C LEU A 78 -15.03 -0.94 2.28
N ILE A 79 -15.23 -1.44 1.07
CA ILE A 79 -15.67 -2.83 0.82
C ILE A 79 -14.50 -3.83 0.92
N LYS A 80 -13.36 -3.51 0.30
CA LYS A 80 -12.23 -4.45 0.17
C LYS A 80 -10.90 -3.72 0.02
N ILE A 81 -9.85 -4.29 0.61
CA ILE A 81 -8.45 -3.99 0.32
C ILE A 81 -7.81 -5.27 -0.21
N SER A 82 -7.19 -5.21 -1.39
CA SER A 82 -6.47 -6.36 -1.95
C SER A 82 -5.05 -5.97 -2.35
N PRO A 83 -4.02 -6.59 -1.74
CA PRO A 83 -2.65 -6.43 -2.19
C PRO A 83 -2.44 -7.24 -3.48
N THR A 84 -1.87 -6.61 -4.50
CA THR A 84 -1.43 -7.28 -5.73
C THR A 84 0.05 -7.01 -5.94
N LEU A 85 0.75 -7.98 -6.52
CA LEU A 85 2.08 -7.76 -7.07
C LEU A 85 1.88 -7.41 -8.54
N VAL A 86 2.35 -6.22 -8.94
CA VAL A 86 2.36 -5.79 -10.34
C VAL A 86 3.75 -6.12 -10.88
N ASN A 87 3.81 -6.85 -12.00
CA ASN A 87 5.06 -7.23 -12.67
C ASN A 87 5.58 -6.12 -13.58
#